data_AF-A0A4R4SC57-F1
#
_entry.id   AF-A0A4R4SC57-F1
#
_cell.length_a   1.000
_cell.length_b   1.000
_cell.length_c   1.000
_cell.angle_alpha   90.00
_cell.angle_beta   90.00
_cell.angle_gamma   90.00
#
_symmetry.space_group_name_H-M   'P 1'
#
loop_
_entity.id
_entity.type
_entity.pdbx_description
1 polymer ?
#
loop_
_entity_poly.entity_id
_entity_poly.type
_entity_poly.pdbx_seq_one_letter_code
_entity_poly.pdbx_strand_id
1 'polypeptide(L)'
;MRQMPSSDMVSLISFLAVLLIFFSIDVRSRNSSDTKPWHAHLFEWASRIGGLATALALTLGWVDLFLPDEDSPIHVAFVAVPGSVGVLCAITLGLEMLWQQWD
;
A
#
# COMPACT_ATOMS: atom_id res chain seq x y z
N MET A 1 -15.95 14.05 -10.69
CA MET A 1 -15.01 12.92 -10.55
C MET A 1 -15.28 11.95 -11.69
N ARG A 2 -14.25 11.38 -12.34
CA ARG A 2 -14.42 10.48 -13.49
C ARG A 2 -14.85 9.09 -12.99
N GLN A 3 -15.93 8.53 -13.53
CA GLN A 3 -16.27 7.11 -13.29
C GLN A 3 -15.13 6.23 -13.79
N MET A 4 -14.61 5.35 -12.93
CA MET A 4 -13.60 4.38 -13.32
C MET A 4 -14.28 3.21 -14.03
N PRO A 5 -13.90 2.90 -15.28
CA PRO A 5 -14.28 1.65 -15.93
C PRO A 5 -13.89 0.46 -15.05
N SER A 6 -14.70 -0.60 -15.05
CA SER A 6 -14.44 -1.82 -14.28
C SER A 6 -13.08 -2.47 -14.58
N SER A 7 -12.55 -2.32 -15.81
CA SER A 7 -11.19 -2.74 -16.19
C SER A 7 -10.09 -2.05 -15.38
N ASP A 8 -10.27 -0.77 -15.08
CA ASP A 8 -9.30 0.05 -14.37
C ASP A 8 -9.30 -0.31 -12.88
N MET A 9 -10.48 -0.64 -12.35
CA MET A 9 -10.65 -1.11 -10.97
C MET A 9 -9.97 -2.46 -10.73
N VAL A 10 -10.13 -3.42 -11.66
CA VAL A 10 -9.43 -4.72 -11.58
C VAL A 10 -7.91 -4.54 -11.62
N SER A 11 -7.43 -3.64 -12.48
CA SER A 11 -6.00 -3.31 -12.56
C SER A 11 -5.48 -2.70 -11.26
N LEU A 12 -6.25 -1.77 -10.67
CA LEU A 12 -5.92 -1.15 -9.38
C LEU A 12 -5.88 -2.17 -8.23
N ILE A 13 -6.88 -3.04 -8.12
CA ILE A 13 -6.95 -4.09 -7.10
C ILE A 13 -5.75 -5.06 -7.26
N SER A 14 -5.42 -5.43 -8.50
CA SER A 14 -4.26 -6.30 -8.78
C SER A 14 -2.96 -5.65 -8.34
N PHE A 15 -2.78 -4.36 -8.63
CA PHE A 15 -1.62 -3.59 -8.18
C PHE A 15 -1.54 -3.49 -6.64
N LEU A 16 -2.65 -3.17 -5.98
CA LEU A 16 -2.73 -3.12 -4.52
C LEU A 16 -2.41 -4.49 -3.88
N ALA A 17 -2.86 -5.60 -4.48
CA ALA A 17 -2.55 -6.94 -4.00
C ALA A 17 -1.04 -7.23 -4.06
N VAL A 18 -0.36 -6.84 -5.15
CA VAL A 18 1.10 -6.97 -5.27
C VAL A 18 1.82 -6.12 -4.21
N LEU A 19 1.39 -4.88 -4.00
CA LEU A 19 1.94 -4.03 -2.93
C LEU A 19 1.74 -4.66 -1.55
N LEU A 20 0.58 -5.24 -1.28
CA LEU A 20 0.29 -5.88 0.01
C LEU A 20 1.19 -7.09 0.25
N ILE A 21 1.47 -7.87 -0.79
CA ILE A 21 2.43 -8.98 -0.74
C ILE A 21 3.83 -8.45 -0.43
N PHE A 22 4.27 -7.40 -1.15
CA PHE A 22 5.56 -6.76 -0.90
C PHE A 22 5.71 -6.31 0.55
N PHE A 23 4.74 -5.56 1.10
CA PHE A 23 4.78 -5.12 2.49
C PHE A 23 4.75 -6.28 3.49
N SER A 24 4.00 -7.34 3.19
CA SER A 24 3.96 -8.54 4.05
C SER A 24 5.32 -9.22 4.15
N ILE A 25 6.05 -9.31 3.03
CA ILE A 25 7.41 -9.85 2.98
C ILE A 25 8.37 -8.91 3.74
N ASP A 26 8.31 -7.61 3.46
CA ASP A 26 9.20 -6.61 4.06
C ASP A 26 9.03 -6.55 5.59
N VAL A 27 7.81 -6.45 6.11
CA VAL A 27 7.52 -6.47 7.56
C VAL A 27 8.05 -7.76 8.21
N ARG A 28 7.83 -8.92 7.58
CA ARG A 28 8.30 -10.20 8.11
C ARG A 28 9.83 -10.27 8.13
N SER A 29 10.51 -9.77 7.10
CA SER A 29 11.98 -9.77 7.02
C SER A 29 12.63 -8.92 8.12
N ARG A 30 11.96 -7.85 8.54
CA ARG A 30 12.46 -6.89 9.53
C ARG A 30 12.30 -7.35 10.97
N ASN A 31 11.64 -8.48 11.25
CA ASN A 31 11.31 -8.91 12.62
C ASN A 31 12.49 -9.56 13.40
N SER A 32 13.73 -9.43 12.90
CA SER A 32 14.94 -9.95 13.52
C SER A 32 15.53 -8.96 14.54
N SER A 33 15.88 -9.49 15.72
CA SER A 33 16.09 -8.80 16.99
C SER A 33 17.49 -8.19 17.18
N ASP A 34 18.00 -7.46 16.20
CA ASP A 34 19.26 -6.72 16.37
C ASP A 34 19.03 -5.26 16.75
N THR A 35 19.95 -4.68 17.52
CA THR A 35 19.99 -3.25 17.85
C THR A 35 20.08 -2.44 16.57
N LYS A 36 18.94 -1.91 16.12
CA LYS A 36 18.81 -1.18 14.87
C LYS A 36 19.14 0.31 15.04
N PRO A 37 19.80 0.95 14.06
CA PRO A 37 19.95 2.41 14.04
C PRO A 37 18.58 3.10 13.97
N TRP A 38 18.47 4.34 14.46
CA TRP A 38 17.20 5.09 14.52
C TRP A 38 16.46 5.17 13.17
N HIS A 39 17.18 5.31 12.06
CA HIS A 39 16.59 5.34 10.71
C HIS A 39 15.88 4.03 10.35
N ALA A 40 16.37 2.88 10.81
CA ALA A 40 15.75 1.59 10.54
C ALA A 40 14.38 1.43 11.23
N HIS A 41 14.14 2.16 12.33
CA HIS A 41 12.80 2.24 12.92
C HIS A 41 11.82 3.03 12.05
N LEU A 42 12.26 4.11 11.38
CA LEU A 42 11.40 4.88 10.48
C LEU A 42 10.92 4.04 9.30
N PHE A 43 11.82 3.26 8.70
CA PHE A 43 11.47 2.38 7.59
C PHE A 43 10.59 1.21 8.02
N GLU A 44 10.80 0.66 9.22
CA GLU A 44 9.90 -0.35 9.79
C GLU A 44 8.48 0.21 9.97
N TRP A 45 8.35 1.45 10.46
CA TRP A 45 7.06 2.14 10.54
C TRP A 45 6.46 2.41 9.17
N ALA A 46 7.25 2.87 8.20
CA ALA A 46 6.80 3.09 6.83
C ALA A 46 6.24 1.80 6.20
N SER A 47 6.87 0.66 6.44
CA SER A 47 6.41 -0.64 5.98
C SER A 47 5.07 -1.06 6.59
N ARG A 48 4.92 -0.90 7.91
CA ARG A 48 3.65 -1.20 8.61
C ARG A 48 2.51 -0.29 8.17
N ILE A 49 2.77 1.01 8.08
CA ILE A 49 1.77 2.01 7.65
C ILE A 49 1.39 1.75 6.19
N GLY A 50 2.38 1.52 5.31
CA GLY A 50 2.16 1.20 3.90
C GLY A 50 1.34 -0.07 3.70
N GLY A 51 1.67 -1.14 4.44
CA GLY A 51 0.93 -2.40 4.43
C GLY A 51 -0.52 -2.23 4.90
N LEU A 52 -0.74 -1.53 6.02
CA LEU A 52 -2.08 -1.28 6.54
C LEU A 52 -2.92 -0.43 5.59
N ALA A 53 -2.34 0.65 5.04
CA ALA A 53 -3.02 1.50 4.07
C ALA A 53 -3.37 0.71 2.80
N THR A 54 -2.47 -0.12 2.30
CA THR A 54 -2.71 -0.97 1.13
C THR A 54 -3.82 -2.00 1.40
N ALA A 55 -3.84 -2.63 2.58
CA ALA A 55 -4.88 -3.58 2.97
C ALA A 55 -6.27 -2.92 3.04
N LEU A 56 -6.34 -1.70 3.60
CA LEU A 56 -7.57 -0.91 3.64
C LEU A 56 -8.03 -0.53 2.22
N ALA A 57 -7.14 -0.01 1.38
CA ALA A 57 -7.44 0.35 0.00
C ALA A 57 -7.94 -0.85 -0.81
N LEU A 58 -7.28 -2.01 -0.66
CA LEU A 58 -7.65 -3.25 -1.34
C LEU A 58 -9.03 -3.74 -0.89
N THR A 59 -9.32 -3.68 0.40
CA THR A 59 -10.62 -4.08 0.96
C THR A 59 -11.72 -3.16 0.43
N LEU A 60 -11.48 -1.85 0.42
CA LEU A 60 -12.43 -0.88 -0.12
C LEU A 60 -12.65 -1.06 -1.63
N GLY A 61 -11.59 -1.32 -2.40
CA GLY A 61 -11.70 -1.60 -3.83
C GLY A 61 -12.46 -2.90 -4.11
N TRP A 62 -12.25 -3.94 -3.28
CA TRP A 62 -13.03 -5.18 -3.36
C TRP A 62 -14.52 -4.92 -3.06
N VAL A 63 -14.83 -4.19 -1.99
CA VAL A 63 -16.21 -3.84 -1.64
C VAL A 63 -16.87 -3.06 -2.78
N ASP A 64 -16.20 -2.07 -3.35
CA ASP A 64 -16.70 -1.27 -4.47
C ASP A 64 -16.99 -2.11 -5.73
N LEU A 65 -16.20 -3.16 -5.98
CA LEU A 65 -16.44 -4.08 -7.10
C LEU A 65 -17.71 -4.93 -6.93
N PHE A 66 -18.09 -5.27 -5.69
CA PHE A 66 -19.17 -6.22 -5.40
C PHE A 66 -20.43 -5.60 -4.78
N LEU A 67 -20.37 -4.37 -4.26
CA LEU A 67 -21.52 -3.57 -3.83
C LEU A 67 -21.74 -2.42 -4.82
N PRO A 68 -22.54 -2.62 -5.88
CA PRO A 68 -22.91 -1.55 -6.79
C PRO A 68 -23.92 -0.62 -6.11
N ASP A 69 -23.45 0.45 -5.47
CA ASP A 69 -24.30 1.57 -5.05
C ASP A 69 -24.13 2.74 -6.04
N GLU A 70 -25.22 3.12 -6.71
CA GLU A 70 -25.21 4.03 -7.86
C GLU A 70 -25.06 5.53 -7.51
N ASP A 71 -25.14 5.92 -6.22
CA ASP A 71 -25.46 7.31 -5.86
C ASP A 71 -24.40 8.10 -5.07
N SER A 72 -23.21 7.57 -4.77
CA SER A 72 -22.23 8.33 -3.97
C SER A 72 -20.81 8.40 -4.58
N PRO A 73 -20.36 9.57 -5.07
CA PRO A 73 -19.00 9.79 -5.61
C PRO A 73 -17.89 9.72 -4.54
N ILE A 74 -18.23 9.29 -3.33
CA ILE A 74 -17.35 9.25 -2.17
C ILE A 74 -16.39 8.05 -2.22
N HIS A 75 -16.73 6.95 -2.92
CA HIS A 75 -15.96 5.69 -2.89
C HIS A 75 -14.54 5.76 -3.48
N VAL A 76 -14.33 6.51 -4.57
CA VAL A 76 -13.00 6.56 -5.23
C VAL A 76 -11.94 7.22 -4.35
N ALA A 77 -12.30 8.28 -3.59
CA ALA A 77 -11.37 8.95 -2.69
C ALA A 77 -10.93 8.03 -1.53
N PHE A 78 -11.84 7.19 -1.05
CA PHE A 78 -11.56 6.23 0.02
C PHE A 78 -10.62 5.10 -0.39
N VAL A 79 -10.55 4.73 -1.67
CA VAL A 79 -9.53 3.80 -2.19
C VAL A 79 -8.23 4.53 -2.53
N ALA A 80 -8.35 5.69 -3.18
CA ALA A 80 -7.20 6.42 -3.71
C ALA A 80 -6.29 6.99 -2.62
N VAL A 81 -6.84 7.53 -1.54
CA VAL A 81 -6.04 8.11 -0.43
C VAL A 81 -5.16 7.05 0.24
N PRO A 82 -5.70 5.94 0.79
CA PRO A 82 -4.88 4.91 1.41
C PRO A 82 -3.99 4.19 0.38
N GLY A 83 -4.44 3.99 -0.86
CA GLY A 83 -3.59 3.45 -1.93
C GLY A 83 -2.37 4.32 -2.21
N SER A 84 -2.55 5.64 -2.27
CA SER A 84 -1.45 6.60 -2.49
C SER A 84 -0.45 6.60 -1.34
N VAL A 85 -0.93 6.50 -0.09
CA VAL A 85 -0.07 6.35 1.09
C VAL A 85 0.76 5.06 0.98
N GLY A 86 0.13 3.94 0.60
CA GLY A 86 0.82 2.68 0.34
C GLY A 86 1.92 2.82 -0.72
N VAL A 87 1.63 3.47 -1.84
CA VAL A 87 2.62 3.71 -2.91
C VAL A 87 3.78 4.57 -2.42
N LEU A 88 3.51 5.66 -1.70
CA LEU A 88 4.56 6.53 -1.15
C LEU A 88 5.47 5.78 -0.17
N CYS A 89 4.89 4.93 0.69
CA CYS A 89 5.66 4.06 1.56
C CYS A 89 6.54 3.09 0.75
N ALA A 90 6.00 2.47 -0.31
CA ALA A 90 6.76 1.55 -1.15
C ALA A 90 7.94 2.24 -1.86
N ILE A 91 7.72 3.46 -2.37
CA ILE A 91 8.80 4.28 -2.97
C ILE A 91 9.88 4.58 -1.92
N THR A 92 9.48 4.98 -0.71
CA THR A 92 10.40 5.32 0.38
C THR A 92 11.26 4.11 0.77
N LEU A 93 10.69 2.91 0.86
CA LEU A 93 11.42 1.67 1.13
C LEU A 93 12.30 1.23 -0.06
N GLY A 94 11.84 1.47 -1.29
CA GLY A 94 12.67 1.23 -2.48
C GLY A 94 13.93 2.10 -2.48
N LEU A 95 13.82 3.37 -2.06
CA LEU A 95 14.97 4.26 -1.90
C LEU A 95 15.92 3.80 -0.79
N GLU A 96 15.40 3.28 0.32
CA GLU A 96 16.22 2.66 1.38
C GLU A 96 17.07 1.52 0.83
N MET A 97 16.49 0.61 0.02
CA MET A 97 17.22 -0.52 -0.55
C MET A 97 18.37 -0.10 -1.46
N LEU A 98 18.19 0.98 -2.23
CA LEU A 98 19.27 1.54 -3.06
C LEU A 98 20.43 2.07 -2.21
N TRP A 99 20.13 2.65 -1.04
CA TRP A 99 21.14 3.18 -0.13
C TRP A 99 21.93 2.06 0.56
N GLN A 100 21.25 1.01 1.04
CA GLN A 100 21.90 -0.14 1.69
C GLN A 100 22.85 -0.90 0.77
N GLN A 101 22.70 -0.80 -0.56
CA GLN A 101 23.59 -1.47 -1.51
C GLN A 101 24.97 -0.79 -1.63
N TRP A 102 25.11 0.45 -1.12
CA TRP A 102 26.33 1.25 -1.25
C TRP A 102 27.21 1.25 0.01
N ASP A 103 26.67 0.82 1.16
CA ASP A 103 27.39 0.67 2.44
C ASP A 103 27.83 -0.80 2.66
#